data_AF-A0A951HQ89-F1
#
_entry.id   AF-A0A951HQ89-F1
#
_cell.length_a   1.000
_cell.length_b   1.000
_cell.length_c   1.000
_cell.angle_alpha   90.00
_cell.angle_beta   90.00
_cell.angle_gamma   90.00
#
_symmetry.space_group_name_H-M   'P 1'
#
loop_
_entity.id
_entity.type
_entity.pdbx_description
1 polymer ?
#
loop_
_entity_poly.entity_id
_entity_poly.type
_entity_poly.pdbx_seq_one_letter_code
_entity_poly.pdbx_strand_id
1 'polypeptide(L)'
;GGNFANIQTIVLYKGTPSDPNAPYPNTYHIVTNDAAVDAGKLLTIYGTPVISDLVFDGSAEHDGAFRILSGTGNDTLTGSAGNDLIYGNLGADTLTGGGGSDTFLYTDAAQSAGTSVDHITDFDAGDRIDLSQIDADTTLAGDQAFAFIGANAFGHHAGELRASFDQGMWIIQGDTDGDGNADFTLLVTTQNNHAIVAGDFVA
;
A
#
# COMPACT_ATOMS: atom_id res chain seq x y z
N GLY A 1 19.37 -14.75 16.35
CA GLY A 1 19.08 -13.97 15.14
C GLY A 1 20.41 -13.53 14.57
N GLY A 2 20.63 -13.72 13.28
CA GLY A 2 21.78 -13.09 12.61
C GLY A 2 21.43 -11.64 12.30
N ASN A 3 22.35 -10.71 12.56
CA ASN A 3 22.18 -9.32 12.17
C ASN A 3 22.46 -9.22 10.66
N PHE A 4 21.49 -8.74 9.90
CA PHE A 4 21.69 -8.38 8.51
C PHE A 4 22.36 -7.01 8.46
N ALA A 5 23.65 -6.95 8.13
CA ALA A 5 24.37 -5.69 7.95
C ALA A 5 24.75 -5.51 6.48
N ASN A 6 24.57 -4.31 5.93
CA ASN A 6 24.85 -3.97 4.53
C ASN A 6 23.98 -4.70 3.49
N ILE A 7 22.79 -5.18 3.87
CA ILE A 7 21.85 -5.76 2.91
C ILE A 7 21.05 -4.64 2.26
N GLN A 8 21.08 -4.58 0.93
CA GLN A 8 20.32 -3.62 0.13
C GLN A 8 19.01 -4.21 -0.39
N THR A 9 18.91 -5.54 -0.42
CA THR A 9 17.76 -6.24 -0.99
C THR A 9 17.52 -7.58 -0.34
N ILE A 10 16.26 -7.84 0.03
CA ILE A 10 15.73 -9.16 0.38
C ILE A 10 14.79 -9.58 -0.74
N VAL A 11 14.98 -10.79 -1.29
CA VAL A 11 14.07 -11.36 -2.29
C VAL A 11 13.45 -12.62 -1.71
N LEU A 12 12.13 -12.67 -1.70
CA LEU A 12 11.35 -13.82 -1.26
C LEU A 12 11.02 -14.67 -2.47
N TYR A 13 11.38 -15.95 -2.40
CA TYR A 13 11.06 -16.92 -3.43
C TYR A 13 10.00 -17.87 -2.91
N LYS A 14 9.03 -18.19 -3.77
CA LYS A 14 8.04 -19.24 -3.53
C LYS A 14 8.74 -20.52 -3.06
N GLY A 15 8.43 -20.95 -1.84
CA GLY A 15 8.89 -22.24 -1.34
C GLY A 15 8.34 -23.37 -2.21
N THR A 16 9.15 -24.36 -2.56
CA THR A 16 8.63 -25.65 -3.03
C THR A 16 8.31 -26.48 -1.79
N PRO A 17 7.03 -26.77 -1.48
CA PRO A 17 6.74 -27.63 -0.35
C PRO A 17 7.38 -29.00 -0.61
N SER A 18 7.99 -29.59 0.41
CA SER A 18 8.59 -30.92 0.31
C SER A 18 7.56 -32.02 0.03
N ASP A 19 6.29 -31.71 0.27
CA ASP A 19 5.13 -32.50 -0.14
C ASP A 19 4.35 -31.72 -1.21
N PRO A 20 4.18 -32.25 -2.44
CA PRO A 20 3.41 -31.58 -3.50
C PRO A 20 1.93 -31.38 -3.16
N ASN A 21 1.42 -32.02 -2.11
CA ASN A 21 0.07 -31.84 -1.60
C ASN A 21 0.00 -30.98 -0.33
N ALA A 22 1.15 -30.58 0.24
CA ALA A 22 1.13 -29.66 1.36
C ALA A 22 0.78 -28.26 0.84
N PRO A 23 -0.09 -27.51 1.56
CA PRO A 23 -0.21 -26.09 1.31
C PRO A 23 1.19 -25.47 1.42
N TYR A 24 1.50 -24.54 0.51
CA TYR A 24 2.72 -23.74 0.61
C TYR A 24 2.82 -23.17 2.04
N PRO A 25 4.01 -23.01 2.66
CA PRO A 25 4.08 -22.26 3.92
C PRO A 25 3.44 -20.89 3.67
N ASN A 26 2.27 -20.67 4.27
CA ASN A 26 1.29 -19.67 3.81
C ASN A 26 1.69 -18.23 4.12
N THR A 27 2.77 -18.02 4.87
CA THR A 27 3.17 -16.69 5.33
C THR A 27 4.68 -16.58 5.52
N TYR A 28 5.30 -15.55 4.96
CA TYR A 28 6.66 -15.13 5.33
C TYR A 28 6.58 -14.15 6.49
N HIS A 29 7.32 -14.39 7.56
CA HIS A 29 7.44 -13.45 8.68
C HIS A 29 8.85 -12.88 8.73
N ILE A 30 8.96 -11.56 8.53
CA ILE A 30 10.22 -10.82 8.57
C ILE A 30 10.05 -9.72 9.60
N VAL A 31 10.88 -9.75 10.64
CA VAL A 31 10.93 -8.69 11.66
C VAL A 31 12.34 -8.13 11.64
N THR A 32 12.43 -6.82 11.47
CA THR A 32 13.71 -6.09 11.50
C THR A 32 14.12 -5.76 12.93
N ASN A 33 15.41 -5.50 13.13
CA ASN A 33 15.92 -4.92 14.36
C ASN A 33 16.31 -3.46 14.10
N ASP A 34 16.34 -2.66 15.15
CA ASP A 34 16.90 -1.31 15.11
C ASP A 34 18.35 -1.35 14.57
N ALA A 35 18.69 -0.40 13.69
CA ALA A 35 19.92 -0.32 12.91
C ALA A 35 20.13 -1.44 11.87
N ALA A 36 19.06 -2.00 11.31
CA ALA A 36 19.16 -2.92 10.17
C ALA A 36 19.55 -2.17 8.89
N VAL A 37 19.22 -0.89 8.81
CA VAL A 37 19.46 -0.01 7.66
C VAL A 37 20.17 1.24 8.16
N ASP A 38 21.38 1.53 7.64
CA ASP A 38 22.08 2.75 8.06
C ASP A 38 21.23 4.00 7.77
N ALA A 39 21.37 5.04 8.60
CA ALA A 39 20.70 6.32 8.43
C ALA A 39 20.66 6.84 6.98
N GLY A 40 19.45 7.11 6.49
CA GLY A 40 19.17 7.59 5.13
C GLY A 40 19.45 6.58 4.03
N LYS A 41 19.66 5.30 4.36
CA LYS A 41 19.73 4.20 3.39
C LYS A 41 18.37 3.55 3.23
N LEU A 42 18.29 2.74 2.17
CA LEU A 42 17.09 2.03 1.76
C LEU A 42 17.36 0.53 1.75
N LEU A 43 16.50 -0.24 2.41
CA LEU A 43 16.39 -1.68 2.18
C LEU A 43 15.18 -1.97 1.30
N THR A 44 15.38 -2.72 0.21
CA THR A 44 14.26 -3.15 -0.64
C THR A 44 13.85 -4.59 -0.34
N ILE A 45 12.55 -4.82 -0.21
CA ILE A 45 11.94 -6.14 -0.03
C ILE A 45 11.15 -6.46 -1.29
N TYR A 46 11.49 -7.56 -1.97
CA TYR A 46 10.74 -8.07 -3.12
C TYR A 46 10.03 -9.37 -2.74
N GLY A 47 8.72 -9.31 -2.66
CA GLY A 47 7.78 -10.42 -2.49
C GLY A 47 7.28 -11.02 -3.81
N THR A 48 7.60 -10.48 -4.99
CA THR A 48 7.12 -11.03 -6.26
C THR A 48 7.95 -12.24 -6.72
N PRO A 49 7.38 -13.40 -7.14
CA PRO A 49 5.97 -13.73 -7.39
C PRO A 49 5.41 -14.67 -6.31
N VAL A 50 5.43 -14.22 -5.06
CA VAL A 50 4.92 -15.00 -3.93
C VAL A 50 3.40 -14.81 -3.85
N ILE A 51 2.67 -15.92 -3.88
CA ILE A 51 1.20 -16.00 -3.77
C ILE A 51 0.74 -16.21 -2.31
N SER A 52 1.63 -15.95 -1.36
CA SER A 52 1.42 -16.19 0.07
C SER A 52 1.59 -14.89 0.82
N ASP A 53 0.94 -14.79 1.96
CA ASP A 53 0.96 -13.61 2.81
C ASP A 53 2.41 -13.24 3.23
N LEU A 54 2.66 -11.97 3.39
CA LEU A 54 3.88 -11.39 3.91
C LEU A 54 3.53 -10.59 5.16
N VAL A 55 4.11 -10.97 6.28
CA VAL A 55 4.18 -10.15 7.49
C VAL A 55 5.57 -9.55 7.53
N PHE A 56 5.67 -8.26 7.21
CA PHE A 56 6.91 -7.48 7.32
C PHE A 56 6.76 -6.44 8.43
N ASP A 57 7.63 -6.50 9.44
CA ASP A 57 7.68 -5.57 10.56
C ASP A 57 9.00 -4.79 10.56
N GLY A 58 8.94 -3.59 10.01
CA GLY A 58 10.00 -2.59 9.94
C GLY A 58 10.09 -1.68 11.16
N SER A 59 9.16 -1.79 12.13
CA SER A 59 8.91 -0.74 13.13
C SER A 59 10.06 -0.45 14.09
N ALA A 60 11.06 -1.32 14.14
CA ALA A 60 12.26 -1.12 14.95
C ALA A 60 13.30 -0.21 14.29
N GLU A 61 13.21 0.06 12.98
CA GLU A 61 14.13 0.92 12.24
C GLU A 61 13.75 2.41 12.36
N HIS A 62 14.70 3.26 12.76
CA HIS A 62 14.41 4.66 13.14
C HIS A 62 14.95 5.69 12.15
N ASP A 63 15.96 5.35 11.35
CA ASP A 63 16.63 6.32 10.48
C ASP A 63 16.94 5.80 9.07
N GLY A 64 16.82 4.49 8.85
CA GLY A 64 16.68 3.89 7.53
C GLY A 64 15.26 3.97 6.99
N ALA A 65 15.12 3.66 5.70
CA ALA A 65 13.84 3.53 5.01
C ALA A 65 13.71 2.16 4.33
N PHE A 66 12.49 1.80 3.98
CA PHE A 66 12.09 0.60 3.28
C PHE A 66 11.41 0.89 1.96
N ARG A 67 11.66 0.01 0.99
CA ARG A 67 10.84 -0.14 -0.19
C ARG A 67 10.28 -1.54 -0.20
N ILE A 68 9.00 -1.66 0.09
CA ILE A 68 8.31 -2.94 0.28
C ILE A 68 7.44 -3.17 -0.95
N LEU A 69 7.77 -4.20 -1.74
CA LEU A 69 6.94 -4.68 -2.85
C LEU A 69 6.49 -6.08 -2.52
N SER A 70 5.25 -6.25 -2.05
CA SER A 70 4.76 -7.54 -1.57
C SER A 70 4.13 -8.39 -2.68
N GLY A 71 3.40 -9.43 -2.28
CA GLY A 71 3.00 -10.56 -3.11
C GLY A 71 1.64 -10.36 -3.76
N THR A 72 0.85 -11.43 -3.87
CA THR A 72 -0.59 -11.34 -4.15
C THR A 72 -1.40 -11.92 -2.97
N GLY A 73 -0.82 -11.92 -1.78
CA GLY A 73 -1.40 -12.45 -0.54
C GLY A 73 -2.13 -11.35 0.22
N ASN A 74 -2.69 -11.67 1.39
CA ASN A 74 -3.18 -10.64 2.29
C ASN A 74 -2.04 -10.26 3.22
N ASP A 75 -1.35 -9.19 2.88
CA ASP A 75 -0.09 -8.82 3.47
C ASP A 75 -0.28 -7.88 4.68
N THR A 76 0.59 -7.99 5.68
CA THR A 76 0.68 -7.04 6.80
C THR A 76 2.05 -6.40 6.75
N LEU A 77 2.09 -5.13 6.32
CA LEU A 77 3.31 -4.41 6.02
C LEU A 77 3.43 -3.22 6.96
N THR A 78 4.48 -3.20 7.76
CA THR A 78 4.83 -2.07 8.62
C THR A 78 6.19 -1.53 8.20
N GLY A 79 6.23 -0.25 7.85
CA GLY A 79 7.44 0.51 7.59
C GLY A 79 8.25 0.84 8.85
N SER A 80 9.04 1.89 8.76
CA SER A 80 10.04 2.38 9.69
C SER A 80 9.65 3.77 10.22
N ALA A 81 10.57 4.49 10.85
CA ALA A 81 10.42 5.94 11.08
C ALA A 81 11.00 6.82 9.95
N GLY A 82 11.56 6.21 8.90
CA GLY A 82 12.04 6.88 7.69
C GLY A 82 10.96 6.91 6.60
N ASN A 83 11.27 7.56 5.48
CA ASN A 83 10.31 7.73 4.38
C ASN A 83 10.22 6.48 3.51
N ASP A 84 9.13 5.75 3.62
CA ASP A 84 8.96 4.44 3.02
C ASP A 84 8.11 4.46 1.75
N LEU A 85 8.34 3.47 0.88
CA LEU A 85 7.48 3.16 -0.25
C LEU A 85 6.87 1.78 -0.04
N ILE A 86 5.55 1.72 0.08
CA ILE A 86 4.80 0.50 0.35
C ILE A 86 3.87 0.19 -0.83
N TYR A 87 4.07 -0.99 -1.42
CA TYR A 87 3.26 -1.54 -2.50
C TYR A 87 2.73 -2.91 -2.07
N GLY A 88 1.46 -2.94 -1.62
CA GLY A 88 0.74 -4.14 -1.18
C GLY A 88 0.36 -5.09 -2.31
N ASN A 89 0.16 -4.53 -3.51
CA ASN A 89 -0.23 -5.26 -4.72
C ASN A 89 -1.65 -5.85 -4.60
N LEU A 90 -1.89 -7.09 -5.01
CA LEU A 90 -3.21 -7.71 -4.93
C LEU A 90 -3.38 -8.35 -3.56
N GLY A 91 -4.53 -8.15 -2.92
CA GLY A 91 -4.74 -8.68 -1.59
C GLY A 91 -5.77 -7.86 -0.86
N ALA A 92 -6.14 -8.27 0.35
CA ALA A 92 -6.68 -7.33 1.33
C ALA A 92 -5.55 -7.04 2.32
N ASP A 93 -4.80 -5.97 2.05
CA ASP A 93 -3.56 -5.68 2.75
C ASP A 93 -3.79 -4.74 3.94
N THR A 94 -2.96 -4.90 4.97
CA THR A 94 -2.88 -3.98 6.11
C THR A 94 -1.55 -3.26 6.05
N LEU A 95 -1.59 -1.96 5.76
CA LEU A 95 -0.43 -1.13 5.46
C LEU A 95 -0.22 -0.10 6.58
N THR A 96 0.99 -0.02 7.10
CA THR A 96 1.40 0.91 8.16
C THR A 96 2.69 1.60 7.71
N GLY A 97 2.67 2.92 7.53
CA GLY A 97 3.83 3.70 7.12
C GLY A 97 4.87 3.77 8.24
N GLY A 98 4.40 4.09 9.44
CA GLY A 98 5.23 4.34 10.61
C GLY A 98 5.42 5.84 10.83
N GLY A 99 6.66 6.29 10.96
CA GLY A 99 6.99 7.70 10.99
C GLY A 99 7.63 8.12 9.68
N GLY A 100 7.66 9.41 9.38
CA GLY A 100 8.29 9.90 8.15
C GLY A 100 7.24 10.48 7.20
N SER A 101 7.54 10.45 5.90
CA SER A 101 6.61 10.80 4.84
C SER A 101 6.57 9.65 3.86
N ASP A 102 5.55 8.83 4.01
CA ASP A 102 5.44 7.53 3.35
C ASP A 102 4.62 7.62 2.07
N THR A 103 4.83 6.67 1.17
CA THR A 103 4.07 6.57 -0.08
C THR A 103 3.45 5.19 -0.19
N PHE A 104 2.12 5.15 -0.22
CA PHE A 104 1.33 3.95 -0.50
C PHE A 104 1.00 3.94 -2.00
N LEU A 105 1.65 3.05 -2.74
CA LEU A 105 1.58 3.00 -4.19
C LEU A 105 0.50 2.01 -4.66
N TYR A 106 -0.34 2.46 -5.58
CA TYR A 106 -1.27 1.63 -6.34
C TYR A 106 -1.04 1.82 -7.84
N THR A 107 -1.03 0.73 -8.59
CA THR A 107 -0.75 0.69 -10.02
C THR A 107 -1.88 0.08 -10.84
N ASP A 108 -2.90 -0.46 -10.20
CA ASP A 108 -4.09 -1.01 -10.85
C ASP A 108 -5.27 -0.90 -9.88
N ALA A 109 -6.45 -0.48 -10.34
CA ALA A 109 -7.65 -0.37 -9.50
C ALA A 109 -8.02 -1.72 -8.84
N ALA A 110 -7.73 -2.84 -9.49
CA ALA A 110 -8.03 -4.18 -8.98
C ALA A 110 -7.24 -4.55 -7.70
N GLN A 111 -6.20 -3.78 -7.35
CA GLN A 111 -5.40 -3.99 -6.13
C GLN A 111 -6.19 -3.77 -4.86
N SER A 112 -7.22 -2.91 -4.90
CA SER A 112 -8.10 -2.69 -3.76
C SER A 112 -9.57 -2.58 -4.20
N ALA A 113 -10.06 -3.61 -4.88
CA ALA A 113 -11.40 -3.69 -5.45
C ALA A 113 -12.26 -4.83 -4.88
N GLY A 114 -13.57 -4.70 -4.99
CA GLY A 114 -14.52 -5.74 -4.59
C GLY A 114 -14.46 -6.05 -3.10
N THR A 115 -14.09 -7.28 -2.73
CA THR A 115 -13.94 -7.71 -1.32
C THR A 115 -12.50 -7.63 -0.81
N SER A 116 -11.56 -7.37 -1.70
CA SER A 116 -10.14 -7.24 -1.41
C SER A 116 -9.86 -5.75 -1.25
N VAL A 117 -10.11 -5.24 -0.05
CA VAL A 117 -9.98 -3.81 0.26
C VAL A 117 -8.84 -3.63 1.25
N ASP A 118 -7.90 -2.78 0.88
CA ASP A 118 -6.75 -2.44 1.69
C ASP A 118 -7.10 -1.48 2.82
N HIS A 119 -6.34 -1.59 3.90
CA HIS A 119 -6.42 -0.72 5.05
C HIS A 119 -5.05 -0.08 5.34
N ILE A 120 -4.95 1.23 5.13
CA ILE A 120 -3.84 2.05 5.61
C ILE A 120 -4.15 2.48 7.05
N THR A 121 -3.29 2.13 8.00
CA THR A 121 -3.66 2.14 9.43
C THR A 121 -3.22 3.38 10.21
N ASP A 122 -2.31 4.18 9.67
CA ASP A 122 -1.66 5.27 10.41
C ASP A 122 -1.39 6.55 9.60
N PHE A 123 -2.06 6.72 8.47
CA PHE A 123 -1.83 7.83 7.54
C PHE A 123 -1.78 9.20 8.24
N ASP A 124 -0.74 9.98 8.01
CA ASP A 124 -0.54 11.30 8.61
C ASP A 124 -0.12 12.37 7.59
N ALA A 125 0.01 13.60 8.09
CA ALA A 125 0.47 14.73 7.30
C ALA A 125 1.89 14.49 6.75
N GLY A 126 2.01 14.43 5.42
CA GLY A 126 3.27 14.18 4.72
C GLY A 126 3.23 12.89 3.91
N ASP A 127 2.40 11.95 4.32
CA ASP A 127 2.16 10.71 3.59
C ASP A 127 1.39 10.98 2.30
N ARG A 128 1.57 10.07 1.34
CA ARG A 128 0.94 10.14 0.03
C ARG A 128 0.34 8.81 -0.38
N ILE A 129 -0.82 8.89 -1.02
CA ILE A 129 -1.40 7.78 -1.78
C ILE A 129 -1.11 8.06 -3.24
N ASP A 130 -0.23 7.26 -3.83
CA ASP A 130 0.18 7.39 -5.21
C ASP A 130 -0.70 6.51 -6.10
N LEU A 131 -1.54 7.16 -6.89
CA LEU A 131 -2.47 6.56 -7.85
C LEU A 131 -2.05 6.87 -9.28
N SER A 132 -0.87 7.47 -9.50
CA SER A 132 -0.46 8.03 -10.79
C SER A 132 -0.20 6.97 -11.88
N GLN A 133 -0.39 5.69 -11.58
CA GLN A 133 -0.25 4.58 -12.51
C GLN A 133 -1.58 3.89 -12.82
N ILE A 134 -2.67 4.35 -12.18
CA ILE A 134 -4.02 3.91 -12.49
C ILE A 134 -4.60 4.89 -13.51
N ASP A 135 -4.97 4.38 -14.68
CA ASP A 135 -5.70 5.16 -15.65
C ASP A 135 -7.10 5.49 -15.10
N ALA A 136 -7.33 6.76 -14.79
CA ALA A 136 -8.56 7.22 -14.16
C ALA A 136 -9.75 7.22 -15.12
N ASP A 137 -9.57 7.12 -16.45
CA ASP A 137 -10.68 7.07 -17.41
C ASP A 137 -10.45 6.00 -18.48
N THR A 138 -10.96 4.80 -18.19
CA THR A 138 -10.84 3.63 -19.07
C THR A 138 -11.63 3.76 -20.38
N THR A 139 -12.44 4.82 -20.54
CA THR A 139 -13.22 5.08 -21.76
C THR A 139 -12.42 5.87 -22.80
N LEU A 140 -11.30 6.46 -22.39
CA LEU A 140 -10.39 7.23 -23.22
C LEU A 140 -9.08 6.46 -23.42
N ALA A 141 -8.20 7.01 -24.26
CA ALA A 141 -6.89 6.42 -24.54
C ALA A 141 -5.81 7.24 -23.84
N GLY A 142 -4.92 6.56 -23.13
CA GLY A 142 -3.80 7.18 -22.44
C GLY A 142 -3.80 6.78 -20.97
N ASP A 143 -3.18 7.62 -20.15
CA ASP A 143 -3.21 7.52 -18.70
C ASP A 143 -3.81 8.84 -18.18
N GLN A 144 -5.03 8.78 -17.65
CA GLN A 144 -5.76 9.95 -17.19
C GLN A 144 -5.58 10.10 -15.68
N ALA A 145 -5.42 11.35 -15.23
CA ALA A 145 -5.30 11.67 -13.81
C ALA A 145 -6.68 11.73 -13.14
N PHE A 146 -6.77 11.26 -11.89
CA PHE A 146 -7.97 11.44 -11.07
C PHE A 146 -8.25 12.90 -10.73
N ALA A 147 -9.52 13.28 -10.74
CA ALA A 147 -10.04 14.54 -10.24
C ALA A 147 -10.61 14.35 -8.82
N PHE A 148 -9.95 14.93 -7.81
CA PHE A 148 -10.45 14.89 -6.44
C PHE A 148 -11.68 15.79 -6.24
N ILE A 149 -12.84 15.19 -5.99
CA ILE A 149 -14.13 15.87 -5.81
C ILE A 149 -14.51 16.09 -4.33
N GLY A 150 -13.60 15.80 -3.39
CA GLY A 150 -13.88 15.88 -1.96
C GLY A 150 -14.81 14.75 -1.49
N ALA A 151 -15.78 15.08 -0.65
CA ALA A 151 -16.75 14.11 -0.12
C ALA A 151 -18.01 13.94 -0.98
N ASN A 152 -18.12 14.66 -2.10
CA ASN A 152 -19.26 14.60 -2.99
C ASN A 152 -19.50 13.16 -3.50
N ALA A 153 -20.75 12.83 -3.80
CA ALA A 153 -21.07 11.58 -4.48
C ALA A 153 -20.59 11.64 -5.93
N PHE A 154 -20.32 10.48 -6.54
CA PHE A 154 -19.95 10.40 -7.95
C PHE A 154 -21.05 10.99 -8.84
N GLY A 155 -20.62 11.73 -9.86
CA GLY A 155 -21.42 12.40 -10.87
C GLY A 155 -21.66 11.56 -12.13
N HIS A 156 -21.25 10.29 -12.15
CA HIS A 156 -21.21 9.43 -13.35
C HIS A 156 -20.23 9.97 -14.41
N HIS A 157 -19.03 10.33 -13.95
CA HIS A 157 -17.93 10.78 -14.78
C HIS A 157 -16.71 9.95 -14.40
N ALA A 158 -16.11 9.29 -15.40
CA ALA A 158 -14.85 8.59 -15.18
C ALA A 158 -13.78 9.58 -14.71
N GLY A 159 -12.92 9.11 -13.82
CA GLY A 159 -11.81 9.85 -13.23
C GLY A 159 -12.16 10.58 -11.95
N GLU A 160 -13.36 10.41 -11.40
CA GLU A 160 -13.70 11.01 -10.11
C GLU A 160 -13.06 10.25 -8.95
N LEU A 161 -12.40 10.98 -8.05
CA LEU A 161 -11.83 10.46 -6.80
C LEU A 161 -12.46 11.18 -5.62
N ARG A 162 -12.97 10.42 -4.64
CA ARG A 162 -13.64 10.97 -3.45
C ARG A 162 -13.06 10.40 -2.17
N ALA A 163 -13.18 11.19 -1.10
CA ALA A 163 -12.87 10.76 0.26
C ALA A 163 -14.02 11.15 1.20
N SER A 164 -14.62 10.17 1.87
CA SER A 164 -15.64 10.39 2.89
C SER A 164 -15.23 9.80 4.22
N PHE A 165 -15.64 10.43 5.32
CA PHE A 165 -15.36 9.96 6.67
C PHE A 165 -16.61 9.33 7.27
N ASP A 166 -16.52 8.07 7.69
CA ASP A 166 -17.59 7.37 8.40
C ASP A 166 -17.02 6.56 9.56
N GLN A 167 -17.71 6.56 10.70
CA GLN A 167 -17.37 5.76 11.89
C GLN A 167 -15.90 5.79 12.36
N GLY A 168 -15.18 6.89 12.16
CA GLY A 168 -13.77 7.01 12.57
C GLY A 168 -12.75 6.60 11.49
N MET A 169 -13.22 6.31 10.28
CA MET A 169 -12.43 5.81 9.16
C MET A 169 -12.69 6.66 7.91
N TRP A 170 -11.62 7.00 7.20
CA TRP A 170 -11.72 7.56 5.87
C TRP A 170 -11.91 6.42 4.86
N ILE A 171 -12.83 6.64 3.92
CA ILE A 171 -13.13 5.75 2.81
C ILE A 171 -12.81 6.54 1.55
N ILE A 172 -11.75 6.12 0.86
CA ILE A 172 -11.31 6.72 -0.40
C ILE A 172 -11.79 5.82 -1.53
N GLN A 173 -12.35 6.40 -2.57
CA GLN A 173 -12.95 5.65 -3.67
C GLN A 173 -12.70 6.37 -5.00
N GLY A 174 -12.41 5.62 -6.06
CA GLY A 174 -12.32 6.14 -7.42
C GLY A 174 -13.28 5.43 -8.37
N ASP A 175 -13.82 6.20 -9.32
CA ASP A 175 -14.66 5.74 -10.43
C ASP A 175 -13.86 5.93 -11.73
N THR A 176 -13.53 4.82 -12.40
CA THR A 176 -12.68 4.75 -13.60
C THR A 176 -13.44 4.46 -14.89
N ASP A 177 -14.69 4.02 -14.82
CA ASP A 177 -15.54 3.73 -15.98
C ASP A 177 -16.72 4.70 -16.14
N GLY A 178 -16.94 5.57 -15.15
CA GLY A 178 -17.95 6.63 -15.12
C GLY A 178 -19.35 6.14 -14.83
N ASP A 179 -19.53 4.93 -14.31
CA ASP A 179 -20.85 4.38 -13.99
C ASP A 179 -21.46 4.97 -12.71
N GLY A 180 -20.70 5.77 -11.94
CA GLY A 180 -21.09 6.39 -10.69
C GLY A 180 -20.96 5.49 -9.46
N ASN A 181 -20.34 4.32 -9.61
CA ASN A 181 -19.93 3.43 -8.54
C ASN A 181 -18.41 3.46 -8.37
N ALA A 182 -17.94 2.98 -7.22
CA ALA A 182 -16.51 2.88 -6.98
C ALA A 182 -15.93 1.62 -7.66
N ASP A 183 -14.85 1.79 -8.41
CA ASP A 183 -14.06 0.70 -8.99
C ASP A 183 -12.99 0.18 -8.03
N PHE A 184 -12.49 1.05 -7.15
CA PHE A 184 -11.65 0.67 -6.02
C PHE A 184 -12.06 1.42 -4.76
N THR A 185 -11.69 0.87 -3.61
CA THR A 185 -11.91 1.48 -2.30
C THR A 185 -10.67 1.27 -1.43
N LEU A 186 -10.24 2.30 -0.71
CA LEU A 186 -9.22 2.21 0.34
C LEU A 186 -9.85 2.60 1.67
N LEU A 187 -9.55 1.84 2.71
CA LEU A 187 -9.83 2.24 4.09
C LEU A 187 -8.60 2.92 4.66
N VAL A 188 -8.79 4.09 5.29
CA VAL A 188 -7.68 4.86 5.84
C VAL A 188 -8.01 5.30 7.26
N THR A 189 -7.21 4.86 8.21
CA THR A 189 -7.17 5.42 9.56
C THR A 189 -6.08 6.49 9.58
N THR A 190 -6.45 7.70 10.00
CA THR A 190 -5.52 8.83 10.07
C THR A 190 -4.99 9.04 11.49
N GLN A 191 -3.75 9.47 11.62
CA GLN A 191 -3.18 9.98 12.86
C GLN A 191 -3.30 11.50 12.98
N ASN A 192 -2.99 12.02 14.17
CA ASN A 192 -2.92 13.46 14.49
C ASN A 192 -4.12 14.31 14.02
N ASN A 193 -5.28 13.67 13.89
CA ASN A 193 -6.51 14.27 13.39
C ASN A 193 -6.35 14.89 11.99
N HIS A 194 -5.46 14.32 11.17
CA HIS A 194 -5.27 14.66 9.76
C HIS A 194 -6.55 14.36 8.98
N ALA A 195 -6.94 15.29 8.10
CA ALA A 195 -8.09 15.12 7.23
C ALA A 195 -7.58 14.88 5.80
N ILE A 196 -8.16 13.90 5.11
CA ILE A 196 -7.77 13.60 3.73
C ILE A 196 -8.16 14.75 2.80
N VAL A 197 -7.17 15.26 2.08
CA VAL A 197 -7.30 16.39 1.13
C VAL A 197 -6.67 16.06 -0.21
N ALA A 198 -6.95 16.87 -1.24
CA ALA A 198 -6.39 16.68 -2.58
C ALA A 198 -4.85 16.57 -2.60
N GLY A 199 -4.17 17.26 -1.68
CA GLY A 199 -2.71 17.26 -1.59
C GLY A 199 -2.10 15.93 -1.13
N ASP A 200 -2.91 15.03 -0.58
CA ASP A 200 -2.46 13.71 -0.09
C ASP A 200 -2.34 12.71 -1.23
N PHE A 201 -2.88 13.02 -2.41
CA PHE A 201 -2.84 12.15 -3.58
C PHE A 201 -1.71 12.56 -4.53
N VAL A 202 -1.12 11.57 -5.20
CA VAL A 202 -0.39 11.76 -6.46
C VAL A 202 -1.27 11.13 -7.53
N ALA A 203 -1.77 11.95 -8.46
CA ALA A 203 -2.74 11.57 -9.48
C ALA A 203 -2.40 12.29 -10.79
#